data_AF-A0AAE9N4M8-F1
#
_entry.id   AF-A0AAE9N4M8-F1
#
_cell.length_a   1.000
_cell.length_b   1.000
_cell.length_c   1.000
_cell.angle_alpha   90.00
_cell.angle_beta   90.00
_cell.angle_gamma   90.00
#
_symmetry.space_group_name_H-M   'P 1'
#
loop_
_entity.id
_entity.type
_entity.pdbx_description
1 polymer ?
#
loop_
_entity_poly.entity_id
_entity_poly.type
_entity_poly.pdbx_seq_one_letter_code
_entity_poly.pdbx_strand_id
1 'polypeptide(L)'
;MVRLLVVFVVAFCLGGYASLYVLSEYVSDIKEHHDSKLEHQIRAFKHMKSKGAEPLIESSNMLARYSVCELDSEKGQAIAAALSMNSFHLGLSTIQSSRTHLDVVLTGLLLSRELKINTPAKNKLDELIGKYCVENHIKCEKFDSLSEEKLIELQLKCT
;
A
#
# COMPACT_ATOMS: atom_id res chain seq x y z
N MET A 1 -14.70 60.28 -24.25
CA MET A 1 -14.38 59.56 -22.99
C MET A 1 -14.87 58.12 -22.97
N VAL A 2 -16.17 57.84 -23.21
CA VAL A 2 -16.73 56.47 -23.14
C VAL A 2 -16.04 55.45 -24.07
N ARG A 3 -15.71 55.81 -25.32
CA ARG A 3 -15.01 54.91 -26.25
C ARG A 3 -13.61 54.49 -25.80
N LEU A 4 -12.87 55.37 -25.12
CA LEU A 4 -11.53 55.06 -24.60
C LEU A 4 -11.59 54.14 -23.38
N LEU A 5 -12.61 54.29 -22.53
CA LEU A 5 -12.85 53.40 -21.38
C LEU A 5 -13.16 51.96 -21.83
N VAL A 6 -13.97 51.78 -22.89
CA VAL A 6 -14.27 50.44 -23.42
C VAL A 6 -13.01 49.76 -23.96
N VAL A 7 -12.16 50.49 -24.69
CA VAL A 7 -10.89 49.94 -25.19
C VAL A 7 -9.96 49.56 -24.05
N PHE A 8 -9.90 50.37 -22.99
CA PHE A 8 -9.09 50.07 -21.80
C PHE A 8 -9.58 48.84 -21.05
N VAL A 9 -10.90 48.68 -20.89
CA VAL A 9 -11.50 47.51 -20.24
C VAL A 9 -11.25 46.23 -21.05
N VAL A 10 -11.41 46.29 -22.38
CA VAL A 10 -11.14 45.13 -23.24
C VAL A 10 -9.66 44.74 -23.21
N ALA A 11 -8.75 45.72 -23.28
CA ALA A 11 -7.32 45.46 -23.16
C ALA A 11 -6.93 44.89 -21.79
N PHE A 12 -7.56 45.39 -20.72
CA PHE A 12 -7.34 44.89 -19.35
C PHE A 12 -7.88 43.47 -19.17
N CYS A 13 -9.06 43.16 -19.71
CA CYS A 13 -9.62 41.81 -19.68
C CYS A 13 -8.78 40.82 -20.49
N LEU A 14 -8.30 41.20 -21.68
CA LEU A 14 -7.44 40.35 -22.50
C LEU A 14 -6.06 40.12 -21.83
N GLY A 15 -5.47 41.17 -21.25
CA GLY A 15 -4.21 41.06 -20.49
C GLY A 15 -4.35 40.23 -19.22
N GLY A 16 -5.47 40.38 -18.50
CA GLY A 16 -5.81 39.56 -17.33
C GLY A 16 -6.01 38.09 -17.68
N TYR A 17 -6.70 37.80 -18.79
CA TYR A 17 -6.93 36.43 -19.23
C TYR A 17 -5.64 35.74 -19.67
N ALA A 18 -4.79 36.43 -20.43
CA ALA A 18 -3.49 35.90 -20.86
C ALA A 18 -2.55 35.64 -19.68
N SER A 19 -2.50 36.55 -18.71
CA SER A 19 -1.65 36.38 -17.52
C SER A 19 -2.13 35.25 -16.60
N LEU A 20 -3.45 35.09 -16.41
CA LEU A 20 -4.02 33.96 -15.65
C LEU A 20 -3.78 32.62 -16.35
N TYR A 21 -3.88 32.57 -17.67
CA TYR A 21 -3.65 31.35 -18.45
C TYR A 21 -2.20 30.86 -18.29
N VAL A 22 -1.22 31.75 -18.50
CA VAL A 22 0.21 31.45 -18.34
C VAL A 22 0.56 31.08 -16.90
N LEU A 23 -0.01 31.77 -15.89
CA LEU A 23 0.18 31.37 -14.49
C LEU A 23 -0.39 29.98 -14.21
N SER A 24 -1.55 29.64 -14.79
CA SER A 24 -2.17 28.33 -14.54
C SER A 24 -1.37 27.19 -15.15
N GLU A 25 -0.84 27.36 -16.37
CA GLU A 25 0.06 26.38 -16.99
C GLU A 25 1.35 26.24 -16.19
N TYR A 26 1.95 27.35 -15.76
CA TYR A 26 3.19 27.33 -14.98
C TYR A 26 3.02 26.67 -13.60
N VAL A 27 1.90 26.95 -12.91
CA VAL A 27 1.57 26.32 -11.63
C VAL A 27 1.26 24.83 -11.80
N SER A 28 0.55 24.46 -12.88
CA SER A 28 0.26 23.05 -13.19
C SER A 28 1.54 22.28 -13.51
N ASP A 29 2.42 22.86 -14.33
CA ASP A 29 3.69 22.23 -14.72
C ASP A 29 4.65 22.10 -13.53
N ILE A 30 4.75 23.11 -12.66
CA ILE A 30 5.51 23.02 -11.41
C ILE A 30 4.96 21.92 -10.50
N LYS A 31 3.63 21.81 -10.39
CA LYS A 31 3.00 20.79 -9.57
C LYS A 31 3.28 19.39 -10.12
N GLU A 32 3.12 19.20 -11.43
CA GLU A 32 3.40 17.93 -12.10
C GLU A 32 4.88 17.53 -12.04
N HIS A 33 5.80 18.48 -12.24
CA HIS A 33 7.24 18.27 -12.08
C HIS A 33 7.63 17.97 -10.62
N HIS A 34 7.00 18.62 -9.64
CA HIS A 34 7.24 18.33 -8.24
C HIS A 34 6.70 16.95 -7.84
N ASP A 35 5.48 16.62 -8.26
CA ASP A 35 4.83 15.34 -7.95
C ASP A 35 5.61 14.18 -8.60
N SER A 36 6.03 14.31 -9.85
CA SER A 36 6.87 13.31 -10.53
C SER A 36 8.26 13.16 -9.90
N LYS A 37 8.92 14.26 -9.52
CA LYS A 37 10.20 14.22 -8.81
C LYS A 37 10.07 13.58 -7.43
N LEU A 38 8.99 13.87 -6.71
CA LEU A 38 8.68 13.26 -5.42
C LEU A 38 8.41 11.77 -5.58
N GLU A 39 7.62 11.36 -6.57
CA GLU A 39 7.36 9.96 -6.88
C GLU A 39 8.66 9.20 -7.21
N HIS A 40 9.55 9.81 -8.00
CA HIS A 40 10.85 9.23 -8.33
C HIS A 40 11.74 9.09 -7.07
N GLN A 41 11.74 10.08 -6.18
CA GLN A 41 12.49 10.00 -4.92
C GLN A 41 11.93 8.94 -3.97
N ILE A 42 10.61 8.83 -3.85
CA ILE A 42 9.94 7.77 -3.09
C ILE A 42 10.30 6.40 -3.67
N ARG A 43 10.21 6.24 -4.99
CA ARG A 43 10.56 4.98 -5.66
C ARG A 43 12.02 4.60 -5.44
N ALA A 44 12.94 5.56 -5.57
CA ALA A 44 14.37 5.35 -5.29
C ALA A 44 14.62 4.96 -3.82
N PHE A 45 13.93 5.59 -2.88
CA PHE A 45 13.99 5.25 -1.45
C PHE A 45 13.48 3.83 -1.18
N LYS A 46 12.32 3.45 -1.73
CA LYS A 46 11.78 2.08 -1.64
C LYS A 46 12.77 1.05 -2.21
N HIS A 47 13.44 1.39 -3.32
CA HIS A 47 14.42 0.50 -3.97
C HIS A 47 15.68 0.30 -3.11
N MET A 48 16.21 1.36 -2.49
CA MET A 48 17.38 1.26 -1.61
C MET A 48 17.13 0.35 -0.40
N LYS A 49 15.91 0.35 0.15
CA LYS A 49 15.54 -0.47 1.31
C LYS A 49 15.08 -1.89 0.98
N SER A 50 14.80 -2.18 -0.31
CA SER A 50 14.25 -3.46 -0.77
C SER A 50 15.15 -4.67 -0.46
N LYS A 51 16.48 -4.55 -0.65
CA LYS A 51 17.42 -5.69 -0.50
C LYS A 51 17.41 -6.33 0.90
N GLY A 52 17.19 -5.55 1.95
CA GLY A 52 17.12 -6.06 3.32
C GLY A 52 15.71 -6.42 3.78
N ALA A 53 14.68 -5.95 3.06
CA ALA A 53 13.30 -6.09 3.47
C ALA A 53 12.70 -7.45 3.09
N GLU A 54 13.07 -8.00 1.93
CA GLU A 54 12.50 -9.26 1.44
C GLU A 54 12.80 -10.45 2.39
N PRO A 55 14.06 -10.70 2.85
CA PRO A 55 14.33 -11.77 3.81
C PRO A 55 13.64 -11.54 5.17
N LEU A 56 13.45 -10.28 5.58
CA LEU A 56 12.75 -9.94 6.81
C LEU A 56 11.26 -10.23 6.70
N ILE A 57 10.65 -9.92 5.56
CA ILE A 57 9.24 -10.23 5.27
C ILE A 57 9.03 -11.75 5.26
N GLU A 58 9.88 -12.50 4.54
CA GLU A 58 9.80 -13.96 4.51
C GLU A 58 9.92 -14.57 5.91
N SER A 59 10.93 -14.14 6.68
CA SER A 59 11.14 -14.62 8.05
C SER A 59 9.96 -14.25 8.96
N SER A 60 9.43 -13.04 8.83
CA SER A 60 8.29 -12.55 9.62
C SER A 60 7.03 -13.35 9.30
N ASN A 61 6.74 -13.63 8.02
CA ASN A 61 5.60 -14.44 7.61
C ASN A 61 5.73 -15.90 8.05
N MET A 62 6.94 -16.47 7.99
CA MET A 62 7.21 -17.81 8.50
C MET A 62 6.94 -17.88 10.02
N LEU A 63 7.49 -16.94 10.79
CA LEU A 63 7.29 -16.88 12.23
C LEU A 63 5.84 -16.59 12.62
N ALA A 64 5.12 -15.80 11.82
CA ALA A 64 3.71 -15.52 12.04
C ALA A 64 2.85 -16.79 11.91
N ARG A 65 3.09 -17.58 10.85
CA ARG A 65 2.45 -18.89 10.67
C ARG A 65 2.78 -19.84 11.82
N TYR A 66 4.06 -19.98 12.14
CA TYR A 66 4.53 -20.82 13.25
C TYR A 66 3.87 -20.44 14.59
N SER A 67 3.76 -19.14 14.87
CA SER A 67 3.18 -18.64 16.12
C SER A 67 1.70 -18.97 16.28
N VAL A 68 0.94 -19.11 15.18
CA VAL A 68 -0.45 -19.57 15.27
C VAL A 68 -0.54 -21.08 15.46
N CYS A 69 0.35 -21.84 14.85
CA CYS A 69 0.31 -23.30 14.96
C CYS A 69 0.80 -23.82 16.31
N GLU A 70 1.94 -23.32 16.80
CA GLU A 70 2.67 -23.94 17.91
C GLU A 70 2.47 -23.24 19.24
N LEU A 71 2.04 -21.97 19.21
CA LEU A 71 1.79 -21.18 20.41
C LEU A 71 0.27 -21.04 20.59
N ASP A 72 -0.40 -22.14 20.92
CA ASP A 72 -1.85 -22.26 21.08
C ASP A 72 -2.37 -21.47 22.30
N SER A 73 -2.31 -20.14 22.18
CA SER A 73 -2.63 -19.17 23.22
C SER A 73 -2.93 -17.81 22.60
N GLU A 74 -3.66 -16.97 23.34
CA GLU A 74 -3.92 -15.57 22.95
C GLU A 74 -2.63 -14.78 22.67
N LYS A 75 -1.52 -15.14 23.34
CA LYS A 75 -0.21 -14.54 23.11
C LYS A 75 0.38 -14.94 21.75
N GLY A 76 0.21 -16.18 21.32
CA GLY A 76 0.65 -16.64 20.00
C GLY A 76 -0.09 -15.93 18.87
N GLN A 77 -1.40 -15.77 19.02
CA GLN A 77 -2.24 -15.00 18.08
C GLN A 77 -1.82 -13.53 18.00
N ALA A 78 -1.49 -12.90 19.13
CA ALA A 78 -1.01 -11.52 19.15
C ALA A 78 0.36 -11.35 18.47
N ILE A 79 1.28 -12.29 18.71
CA ILE A 79 2.61 -12.32 18.05
C ILE A 79 2.44 -12.50 16.54
N ALA A 80 1.61 -13.45 16.13
CA ALA A 80 1.35 -13.70 14.72
C ALA A 80 0.75 -12.49 14.00
N ALA A 81 -0.23 -11.84 14.62
CA ALA A 81 -0.83 -10.62 14.09
C ALA A 81 0.22 -9.51 13.93
N ALA A 82 1.07 -9.28 14.95
CA ALA A 82 2.11 -8.27 14.90
C ALA A 82 3.16 -8.55 13.79
N LEU A 83 3.61 -9.80 13.66
CA LEU A 83 4.56 -10.21 12.63
C LEU A 83 3.96 -10.04 11.22
N SER A 84 2.69 -10.40 11.03
CA SER A 84 2.01 -10.20 9.75
C SER A 84 1.86 -8.72 9.41
N MET A 85 1.45 -7.88 10.37
CA MET A 85 1.37 -6.43 10.15
C MET A 85 2.73 -5.82 9.78
N ASN A 86 3.82 -6.28 10.41
CA ASN A 86 5.17 -5.85 10.05
C ASN A 86 5.51 -6.19 8.60
N SER A 87 5.15 -7.39 8.14
CA SER A 87 5.34 -7.80 6.75
C SER A 87 4.58 -6.91 5.78
N PHE A 88 3.31 -6.57 6.09
CA PHE A 88 2.54 -5.61 5.29
C PHE A 88 3.21 -4.23 5.26
N HIS A 89 3.60 -3.68 6.41
CA HIS A 89 4.24 -2.37 6.47
C HIS A 89 5.56 -2.31 5.71
N LEU A 90 6.39 -3.37 5.82
CA LEU A 90 7.62 -3.48 5.07
C LEU A 90 7.34 -3.56 3.57
N GLY A 91 6.39 -4.38 3.14
CA GLY A 91 6.03 -4.53 1.74
C GLY A 91 5.42 -3.26 1.12
N LEU A 92 4.67 -2.45 1.88
CA LEU A 92 4.20 -1.12 1.42
C LEU A 92 5.36 -0.13 1.27
N SER A 93 6.36 -0.24 2.15
CA SER A 93 7.46 0.72 2.26
C SER A 93 8.65 0.38 1.35
N THR A 94 8.60 -0.73 0.62
CA THR A 94 9.72 -1.22 -0.19
C THR A 94 9.23 -1.85 -1.49
N ILE A 95 10.14 -2.18 -2.41
CA ILE A 95 9.81 -2.93 -3.62
C ILE A 95 10.01 -4.42 -3.32
N GLN A 96 9.05 -5.26 -3.69
CA GLN A 96 9.06 -6.69 -3.39
C GLN A 96 8.89 -7.52 -4.67
N SER A 97 9.35 -8.77 -4.64
CA SER A 97 9.04 -9.71 -5.72
C SER A 97 7.57 -10.11 -5.70
N SER A 98 7.06 -10.57 -6.84
CA SER A 98 5.69 -11.11 -6.93
C SER A 98 5.46 -12.27 -5.96
N ARG A 99 6.50 -13.07 -5.68
CA ARG A 99 6.45 -14.16 -4.69
C ARG A 99 6.22 -13.60 -3.28
N THR A 100 6.96 -12.59 -2.90
CA THR A 100 6.86 -11.98 -1.58
C THR A 100 5.54 -11.25 -1.38
N HIS A 101 5.05 -10.55 -2.41
CA HIS A 101 3.69 -9.99 -2.39
C HIS A 101 2.63 -11.06 -2.13
N LEU A 102 2.73 -12.21 -2.80
CA LEU A 102 1.80 -13.31 -2.63
C LEU A 102 1.88 -13.91 -1.22
N ASP A 103 3.09 -14.17 -0.72
CA ASP A 103 3.30 -14.74 0.63
C ASP A 103 2.76 -13.82 1.74
N VAL A 104 2.94 -12.50 1.61
CA VAL A 104 2.38 -11.49 2.53
C VAL A 104 0.85 -11.55 2.56
N VAL A 105 0.21 -11.53 1.38
CA VAL A 105 -1.25 -11.54 1.28
C VAL A 105 -1.82 -12.85 1.82
N LEU A 106 -1.25 -13.98 1.42
CA LEU A 106 -1.71 -15.30 1.85
C LEU A 106 -1.55 -15.50 3.36
N THR A 107 -0.40 -15.08 3.93
CA THR A 107 -0.17 -15.14 5.37
C THR A 107 -1.16 -14.24 6.12
N GLY A 108 -1.39 -13.01 5.64
CA GLY A 108 -2.38 -12.10 6.24
C GLY A 108 -3.80 -12.67 6.23
N LEU A 109 -4.24 -13.22 5.10
CA LEU A 109 -5.57 -13.81 4.97
C LEU A 109 -5.75 -15.04 5.86
N LEU A 110 -4.74 -15.91 5.95
CA LEU A 110 -4.75 -17.04 6.88
C LEU A 110 -4.96 -16.54 8.32
N LEU A 111 -4.13 -15.60 8.75
CA LEU A 111 -4.18 -15.08 10.13
C LEU A 111 -5.48 -14.35 10.42
N SER A 112 -6.01 -13.61 9.45
CA SER A 112 -7.32 -12.97 9.55
C SER A 112 -8.46 -13.96 9.82
N ARG A 113 -8.38 -15.18 9.28
CA ARG A 113 -9.35 -16.27 9.53
C ARG A 113 -9.21 -16.89 10.92
N GLU A 114 -7.97 -17.00 11.41
CA GLU A 114 -7.66 -17.62 12.70
C GLU A 114 -7.91 -16.67 13.90
N LEU A 115 -7.87 -15.35 13.68
CA LEU A 115 -8.16 -14.36 14.71
C LEU A 115 -9.66 -14.30 15.04
N LYS A 116 -9.98 -14.14 16.32
CA LYS A 116 -11.36 -13.96 16.80
C LYS A 116 -12.05 -12.79 16.09
N ILE A 117 -13.30 -13.03 15.69
CA ILE A 117 -14.19 -12.03 15.06
C ILE A 117 -14.31 -10.79 15.98
N ASN A 118 -14.27 -9.59 15.38
CA ASN A 118 -14.40 -8.29 16.05
C ASN A 118 -13.26 -7.91 17.02
N THR A 119 -12.08 -8.52 16.91
CA THR A 119 -10.91 -8.04 17.65
C THR A 119 -10.24 -6.84 16.95
N PRO A 120 -9.66 -5.88 17.69
CA PRO A 120 -8.92 -4.76 17.09
C PRO A 120 -7.77 -5.22 16.20
N ALA A 121 -7.12 -6.33 16.54
CA ALA A 121 -6.03 -6.91 15.75
C ALA A 121 -6.55 -7.40 14.39
N LYS A 122 -7.67 -8.13 14.37
CA LYS A 122 -8.29 -8.58 13.12
C LYS A 122 -8.69 -7.41 12.23
N ASN A 123 -9.40 -6.41 12.78
CA ASN A 123 -9.87 -5.27 11.99
C ASN A 123 -8.71 -4.50 11.34
N LYS A 124 -7.62 -4.28 12.08
CA LYS A 124 -6.41 -3.64 11.54
C LYS A 124 -5.72 -4.49 10.48
N LEU A 125 -5.69 -5.81 10.67
CA LEU A 125 -5.10 -6.72 9.70
C LEU A 125 -5.92 -6.73 8.40
N ASP A 126 -7.25 -6.77 8.50
CA ASP A 126 -8.17 -6.72 7.35
C ASP A 126 -8.03 -5.40 6.57
N GLU A 127 -7.91 -4.26 7.27
CA GLU A 127 -7.63 -2.96 6.66
C GLU A 127 -6.28 -2.96 5.92
N LEU A 128 -5.23 -3.51 6.54
CA LEU A 128 -3.90 -3.59 5.95
C LEU A 128 -3.86 -4.49 4.72
N ILE A 129 -4.54 -5.63 4.75
CA ILE A 129 -4.70 -6.51 3.58
C ILE A 129 -5.32 -5.70 2.44
N GLY A 130 -6.48 -5.08 2.66
CA GLY A 130 -7.18 -4.30 1.63
C GLY A 130 -6.30 -3.21 1.03
N LYS A 131 -5.63 -2.42 1.89
CA LYS A 131 -4.69 -1.37 1.47
C LYS A 131 -3.53 -1.92 0.63
N TYR A 132 -2.92 -3.02 1.07
CA TYR A 132 -1.80 -3.65 0.38
C TYR A 132 -2.18 -4.13 -1.02
N CYS A 133 -3.37 -4.69 -1.16
CA CYS A 133 -3.90 -5.18 -2.41
C CYS A 133 -4.13 -4.03 -3.41
N VAL A 134 -4.70 -2.92 -2.94
CA VAL A 134 -4.93 -1.73 -3.76
C VAL A 134 -3.60 -1.11 -4.21
N GLU A 135 -2.67 -0.85 -3.28
CA GLU A 135 -1.41 -0.17 -3.59
C GLU A 135 -0.47 -1.00 -4.48
N ASN A 136 -0.56 -2.34 -4.43
CA ASN A 136 0.26 -3.24 -5.24
C ASN A 136 -0.50 -3.87 -6.42
N HIS A 137 -1.73 -3.41 -6.70
CA HIS A 137 -2.60 -3.93 -7.76
C HIS A 137 -2.83 -5.46 -7.73
N ILE A 138 -2.94 -6.03 -6.53
CA ILE A 138 -3.20 -7.46 -6.30
C ILE A 138 -4.71 -7.69 -6.16
N LYS A 139 -5.26 -8.66 -6.88
CA LYS A 139 -6.69 -9.04 -6.78
C LYS A 139 -6.92 -9.98 -5.61
N CYS A 140 -7.12 -9.42 -4.43
CA CYS A 140 -7.22 -10.21 -3.20
C CYS A 140 -8.51 -11.00 -3.05
N GLU A 141 -9.58 -10.64 -3.78
CA GLU A 141 -10.83 -11.43 -3.79
C GLU A 141 -10.62 -12.86 -4.34
N LYS A 142 -9.54 -13.08 -5.11
CA LYS A 142 -9.18 -14.41 -5.62
C LYS A 142 -8.71 -15.37 -4.53
N PHE A 143 -8.40 -14.87 -3.34
CA PHE A 143 -7.84 -15.65 -2.24
C PHE A 143 -8.85 -15.87 -1.10
N ASP A 144 -9.96 -15.12 -1.08
CA ASP A 144 -11.02 -15.24 -0.07
C ASP A 144 -11.65 -16.63 -0.04
N SER A 145 -11.58 -17.40 -1.13
CA SER A 145 -12.16 -18.73 -1.30
C SER A 145 -11.14 -19.88 -1.31
N LEU A 146 -9.88 -19.63 -0.89
CA LEU A 146 -8.89 -20.72 -0.77
C LEU A 146 -9.36 -21.78 0.23
N SER A 147 -9.50 -23.02 -0.24
CA SER A 147 -9.82 -24.20 0.57
C SER A 147 -8.68 -24.55 1.52
N GLU A 148 -8.98 -25.30 2.58
CA GLU A 148 -7.96 -25.77 3.53
C GLU A 148 -6.88 -26.62 2.86
N GLU A 149 -7.24 -27.50 1.91
CA GLU A 149 -6.25 -28.31 1.19
C GLU A 149 -5.27 -27.43 0.42
N LYS A 150 -5.75 -26.34 -0.16
CA LYS A 150 -4.91 -25.40 -0.91
C LYS A 150 -4.02 -24.56 0.01
N LEU A 151 -4.46 -24.30 1.24
CA LEU A 151 -3.62 -23.67 2.26
C LEU A 151 -2.49 -24.61 2.73
N ILE A 152 -2.77 -25.90 2.84
CA ILE A 152 -1.77 -26.92 3.18
C ILE A 152 -0.77 -27.10 2.03
N GLU A 153 -1.25 -27.18 0.79
CA GLU A 153 -0.41 -27.26 -0.42
C GLU A 153 0.55 -26.07 -0.53
N LEU A 154 0.08 -24.88 -0.17
CA LEU A 154 0.88 -23.65 -0.16
C LEU A 154 1.79 -23.51 1.07
N GLN A 155 1.88 -24.53 1.93
CA GLN A 155 2.65 -24.51 3.19
C GLN A 155 2.30 -23.32 4.09
N LEU A 156 1.01 -22.94 4.09
CA LEU A 156 0.50 -21.84 4.91
C LEU A 156 0.00 -22.33 6.27
N LYS A 157 -0.54 -23.55 6.34
CA LYS A 157 -0.85 -24.26 7.59
C LYS A 157 0.28 -25.21 7.97
N CYS A 158 0.50 -25.39 9.26
CA CYS A 158 1.41 -26.41 9.78
C CYS A 158 0.76 -27.80 9.64
N THR A 159 1.56 -28.79 9.25
CA THR A 159 1.18 -30.21 9.17
C THR A 159 1.19 -30.88 10.53
#